data_AF-A0A6P5CLB7-F1
#
_entry.id   AF-A0A6P5CLB7-F1
#
_cell.length_a   1.000
_cell.length_b   1.000
_cell.length_c   1.000
_cell.angle_alpha   90.00
_cell.angle_beta   90.00
_cell.angle_gamma   90.00
#
_symmetry.space_group_name_H-M   'P 1'
#
loop_
_entity.id
_entity.type
_entity.pdbx_description
1 polymer ?
#
loop_
_entity_poly.entity_id
_entity_poly.type
_entity_poly.pdbx_seq_one_letter_code
_entity_poly.pdbx_strand_id
1 'polypeptide(L)'
;MVRYLRSVDVPEGRLILITPPPLCEAAWAQECLQQGCKLNRLNSVVGEYARACLQVAQDCGADALDLWSLMQKDGQDFSSYLSDGLHLSPKGNEFVFSHLWPLIEKKVSSLPFLLPYWRDIAEARPELSLLGDGDH
;
A
#
# COMPACT_ATOMS: atom_id res chain seq x y z
N MET A 1 1.51 -3.17 -16.21
CA MET A 1 2.00 -3.62 -14.89
C MET A 1 1.31 -4.91 -14.43
N VAL A 2 0.01 -4.93 -14.13
CA VAL A 2 -0.69 -6.15 -13.64
C VAL A 2 -0.52 -7.36 -14.55
N ARG A 3 -0.69 -7.20 -15.87
CA ARG A 3 -0.44 -8.27 -16.86
C ARG A 3 1.00 -8.78 -16.85
N TYR A 4 1.96 -7.89 -16.61
CA TYR A 4 3.37 -8.28 -16.52
C TYR A 4 3.64 -9.09 -15.25
N LEU A 5 3.10 -8.66 -14.10
CA LEU A 5 3.20 -9.41 -12.84
C LEU A 5 2.61 -10.82 -12.98
N ARG A 6 1.46 -10.96 -13.65
CA ARG A 6 0.90 -12.27 -14.00
C ARG A 6 1.81 -13.09 -14.91
N SER A 7 2.49 -12.47 -15.87
CA SER A 7 3.42 -13.17 -16.77
C SER A 7 4.69 -13.68 -16.09
N VAL A 8 4.98 -13.23 -14.86
CA VAL A 8 6.07 -13.71 -14.01
C VAL A 8 5.54 -14.43 -12.76
N ASP A 9 4.38 -15.10 -12.90
CA ASP A 9 3.75 -15.96 -11.90
C ASP A 9 3.35 -15.29 -10.57
N VAL A 10 3.07 -13.98 -10.60
CA VAL A 10 2.40 -13.29 -9.49
C VAL A 10 0.88 -13.29 -9.72
N PRO A 11 0.11 -14.15 -9.02
CA PRO A 11 -1.33 -14.22 -9.19
C PRO A 11 -2.04 -12.97 -8.69
N GLU A 12 -3.19 -12.61 -9.27
CA GLU A 12 -3.99 -11.44 -8.84
C GLU A 12 -4.38 -11.49 -7.36
N GLY A 13 -4.58 -12.69 -6.81
CA GLY A 13 -4.86 -12.87 -5.38
C GLY A 13 -3.75 -12.36 -4.46
N ARG A 14 -2.53 -12.14 -4.97
CA ARG A 14 -1.39 -11.54 -4.25
C ARG A 14 -1.18 -10.06 -4.56
N LEU A 15 -2.00 -9.46 -5.42
CA LEU A 15 -1.90 -8.05 -5.77
C LEU A 15 -2.85 -7.21 -4.90
N ILE A 16 -2.36 -6.02 -4.53
CA ILE A 16 -3.14 -4.92 -3.97
C ILE A 16 -2.74 -3.67 -4.76
N LEU A 17 -3.71 -3.00 -5.36
CA LEU A 17 -3.49 -1.70 -5.98
C LEU A 17 -3.83 -0.60 -4.99
N ILE A 18 -2.96 0.38 -4.84
CA ILE A 18 -3.18 1.52 -3.94
C ILE A 18 -3.37 2.76 -4.82
N THR A 19 -4.49 3.45 -4.67
CA THR A 19 -4.70 4.72 -5.39
C THR A 19 -3.75 5.78 -4.83
N PRO A 20 -3.36 6.80 -5.62
CA PRO A 20 -2.66 7.95 -5.04
C PRO A 20 -3.51 8.59 -3.92
N PRO A 21 -2.90 9.08 -2.83
CA PRO A 21 -3.61 9.85 -1.79
C PRO A 21 -4.04 11.22 -2.34
N PRO A 22 -4.98 11.93 -1.69
CA PRO A 22 -5.35 13.27 -2.12
C PRO A 22 -4.18 14.25 -2.00
N LEU A 23 -4.18 15.27 -2.85
CA LEU A 23 -3.18 16.34 -2.87
C LEU A 23 -3.77 17.60 -2.23
N CYS A 24 -3.01 18.27 -1.37
CA CYS A 24 -3.39 19.58 -0.84
C CYS A 24 -2.75 20.67 -1.72
N GLU A 25 -3.51 21.28 -2.63
CA GLU A 25 -2.98 22.30 -3.54
C GLU A 25 -2.41 23.51 -2.79
N ALA A 26 -3.03 23.90 -1.67
CA ALA A 26 -2.61 25.08 -0.92
C ALA A 26 -1.18 24.91 -0.34
N ALA A 27 -0.89 23.76 0.27
CA ALA A 27 0.44 23.44 0.78
C ALA A 27 1.42 23.18 -0.38
N TRP A 28 1.00 22.39 -1.38
CA TRP A 28 1.87 22.06 -2.52
C TRP A 28 2.24 23.29 -3.36
N ALA A 29 1.37 24.30 -3.45
CA ALA A 29 1.67 25.56 -4.10
C ALA A 29 2.84 26.31 -3.44
N GLN A 30 2.97 26.22 -2.10
CA GLN A 30 4.09 26.84 -1.39
C GLN A 30 5.41 26.16 -1.76
N GLU A 31 5.42 24.83 -1.84
CA GLU A 31 6.59 24.07 -2.28
C GLU A 31 6.96 24.37 -3.73
N CYS A 32 5.97 24.51 -4.61
CA CYS A 32 6.20 24.89 -6.00
C CYS A 32 6.88 26.27 -6.08
N LEU A 33 6.38 27.25 -5.31
CA LEU A 33 6.92 28.61 -5.28
C LEU A 33 8.38 28.63 -4.80
N GLN A 34 8.70 27.86 -3.76
CA GLN A 34 10.09 27.74 -3.27
C GLN A 34 11.04 27.16 -4.33
N GLN A 35 10.52 26.29 -5.20
CA GLN A 35 11.26 25.69 -6.31
C GLN A 35 11.21 26.54 -7.60
N GLY A 36 10.61 27.73 -7.56
CA GLY A 36 10.50 28.61 -8.72
C GLY A 36 9.52 28.12 -9.81
N CYS A 37 8.59 27.22 -9.45
CA CYS A 37 7.58 26.69 -10.36
C CYS A 37 6.16 27.10 -9.95
N LYS A 38 5.24 27.04 -10.90
CA LYS A 38 3.81 27.23 -10.66
C LYS A 38 3.19 25.91 -10.17
N LEU A 39 2.03 25.99 -9.52
CA LEU A 39 1.25 24.81 -9.17
C LEU A 39 1.09 23.89 -10.39
N ASN A 40 1.55 22.65 -10.25
CA ASN A 40 1.70 21.70 -11.37
C ASN A 40 0.94 20.38 -11.15
N ARG A 41 0.18 20.27 -10.07
CA ARG A 41 -0.65 19.12 -9.72
C ARG A 41 -1.96 19.59 -9.11
N LEU A 42 -3.04 18.84 -9.35
CA LEU A 42 -4.38 19.13 -8.89
C LEU A 42 -5.01 17.87 -8.31
N ASN A 43 -5.71 17.99 -7.18
CA ASN A 43 -6.40 16.88 -6.53
C ASN A 43 -7.52 16.30 -7.40
N SER A 44 -8.14 17.13 -8.26
CA SER A 44 -9.12 16.66 -9.26
C SER A 44 -8.53 15.65 -10.24
N VAL A 45 -7.31 15.92 -10.73
CA VAL A 45 -6.56 15.03 -11.63
C VAL A 45 -6.11 13.78 -10.87
N VAL A 46 -5.67 13.92 -9.62
CA VAL A 46 -5.39 12.75 -8.76
C VAL A 46 -6.61 11.84 -8.65
N GLY A 47 -7.80 12.42 -8.49
CA GLY A 47 -9.06 11.67 -8.47
C GLY A 47 -9.37 10.92 -9.77
N GLU A 48 -8.99 11.46 -10.94
CA GLU A 48 -9.08 10.74 -12.22
C GLU A 48 -8.19 9.49 -12.23
N TYR A 49 -6.95 9.62 -11.78
CA TYR A 49 -6.02 8.50 -11.68
C TYR A 49 -6.43 7.48 -10.61
N ALA A 50 -7.00 7.94 -9.50
CA ALA A 50 -7.56 7.06 -8.48
C ALA A 50 -8.68 6.19 -9.07
N ARG A 51 -9.65 6.78 -9.79
CA ARG A 51 -10.71 6.04 -10.49
C ARG A 51 -10.16 5.05 -11.52
N ALA A 52 -9.17 5.47 -12.31
CA ALA A 52 -8.53 4.58 -13.28
C ALA A 52 -7.82 3.40 -12.60
N CYS A 53 -7.15 3.63 -11.47
CA CYS A 53 -6.51 2.58 -10.67
C CYS A 53 -7.53 1.56 -10.14
N LEU A 54 -8.67 2.05 -9.61
CA LEU A 54 -9.77 1.19 -9.14
C LEU A 54 -10.38 0.37 -10.28
N GLN A 55 -10.58 0.97 -11.45
CA GLN A 55 -11.08 0.25 -12.62
C GLN A 55 -10.13 -0.88 -13.02
N VAL A 56 -8.82 -0.62 -13.05
CA VAL A 56 -7.81 -1.65 -13.36
C VAL A 56 -7.83 -2.78 -12.32
N ALA A 57 -7.99 -2.46 -11.04
CA ALA A 57 -8.09 -3.47 -9.98
C ALA A 57 -9.32 -4.36 -10.20
N GLN A 58 -10.47 -3.76 -10.49
CA GLN A 58 -11.71 -4.48 -10.81
C GLN A 58 -11.56 -5.38 -12.05
N ASP A 59 -11.08 -4.83 -13.17
CA ASP A 59 -10.91 -5.56 -14.43
C ASP A 59 -9.94 -6.74 -14.29
N CYS A 60 -8.98 -6.62 -13.37
CA CYS A 60 -8.01 -7.65 -13.10
C CYS A 60 -8.39 -8.57 -11.93
N GLY A 61 -9.50 -8.35 -11.22
CA GLY A 61 -9.82 -9.13 -10.02
C GLY A 61 -8.77 -9.03 -8.91
N ALA A 62 -8.10 -7.88 -8.79
CA ALA A 62 -7.16 -7.57 -7.71
C ALA A 62 -7.85 -6.72 -6.64
N ASP A 63 -7.39 -6.82 -5.39
CA ASP A 63 -7.87 -5.93 -4.32
C ASP A 63 -7.34 -4.51 -4.53
N ALA A 64 -8.08 -3.51 -4.07
CA ALA A 64 -7.65 -2.13 -4.11
C ALA A 64 -7.88 -1.39 -2.78
N LEU A 65 -6.98 -0.44 -2.48
CA LEU A 65 -7.11 0.51 -1.39
C LEU A 65 -7.29 1.91 -1.98
N ASP A 66 -8.50 2.46 -1.84
CA ASP A 66 -8.87 3.80 -2.30
C ASP A 66 -8.47 4.88 -1.27
N LEU A 67 -7.17 5.17 -1.20
CA LEU A 67 -6.65 6.23 -0.32
C LEU A 67 -7.21 7.60 -0.67
N TRP A 68 -7.46 7.87 -1.95
CA TRP A 68 -7.97 9.17 -2.40
C TRP A 68 -9.30 9.48 -1.72
N SER A 69 -10.25 8.55 -1.81
CA SER A 69 -11.56 8.72 -1.16
C SER A 69 -11.48 8.58 0.36
N LEU A 70 -10.74 7.59 0.88
CA LEU A 70 -10.69 7.30 2.32
C LEU A 70 -10.16 8.47 3.14
N MET A 71 -9.13 9.16 2.67
CA MET A 71 -8.48 10.23 3.44
C MET A 71 -9.31 11.51 3.49
N GLN A 72 -10.21 11.73 2.54
CA GLN A 72 -11.06 12.95 2.44
C GLN A 72 -12.56 12.65 2.60
N LYS A 73 -12.90 11.43 3.02
CA LYS A 73 -14.28 10.98 3.23
C LYS A 73 -15.02 11.93 4.17
N ASP A 74 -16.30 12.18 3.88
CA ASP A 74 -17.20 13.02 4.69
C ASP A 74 -16.69 14.46 4.91
N GLY A 75 -15.81 14.95 4.02
CA GLY A 75 -15.24 16.29 4.10
C GLY A 75 -14.21 16.47 5.22
N GLN A 76 -13.64 15.37 5.74
CA GLN A 76 -12.58 15.45 6.74
C GLN A 76 -11.35 16.20 6.20
N ASP A 77 -10.68 16.93 7.08
CA ASP A 77 -9.41 17.58 6.75
C ASP A 77 -8.28 16.54 6.67
N PHE A 78 -7.83 16.27 5.44
CA PHE A 78 -6.75 15.35 5.16
C PHE A 78 -5.36 16.00 5.23
N SER A 79 -5.27 17.32 5.41
CA SER A 79 -3.99 18.05 5.37
C SER A 79 -2.99 17.51 6.39
N SER A 80 -3.45 17.10 7.58
CA SER A 80 -2.61 16.50 8.63
C SER A 80 -1.96 15.17 8.25
N TYR A 81 -2.48 14.49 7.22
CA TYR A 81 -1.88 13.28 6.67
C TYR A 81 -0.74 13.56 5.68
N LEU A 82 -0.50 14.83 5.31
CA LEU A 82 0.52 15.23 4.35
C LEU A 82 1.56 16.13 5.03
N SER A 83 2.82 16.00 4.67
CA SER A 83 3.90 16.84 5.22
C SER A 83 4.05 18.17 4.49
N ASP A 84 3.86 18.17 3.18
CA ASP A 84 4.13 19.28 2.26
C ASP A 84 3.02 19.47 1.21
N GLY A 85 1.87 18.81 1.44
CA GLY A 85 0.75 18.75 0.51
C GLY A 85 0.83 17.65 -0.55
N LEU A 86 1.91 16.85 -0.58
CA LEU A 86 2.07 15.71 -1.48
C LEU A 86 2.54 14.44 -0.75
N HIS A 87 3.65 14.51 0.00
CA HIS A 87 4.20 13.37 0.72
C HIS A 87 3.43 13.09 2.01
N LEU A 88 3.35 11.82 2.40
CA LEU A 88 2.68 11.42 3.64
C LEU A 88 3.45 11.92 4.86
N SER A 89 2.72 12.48 5.83
CA SER A 89 3.22 12.74 7.18
C SER A 89 3.35 11.43 7.98
N PRO A 90 3.93 11.43 9.19
CA PRO A 90 3.89 10.26 10.07
C PRO A 90 2.45 9.77 10.32
N LYS A 91 1.51 10.70 10.54
CA LYS A 91 0.08 10.38 10.70
C LYS A 91 -0.52 9.80 9.42
N GLY A 92 -0.13 10.31 8.25
CA GLY A 92 -0.55 9.75 6.96
C GLY A 92 -0.05 8.33 6.73
N ASN A 93 1.20 8.04 7.11
CA ASN A 93 1.75 6.69 7.04
C ASN A 93 1.02 5.71 7.98
N GLU A 94 0.69 6.14 9.20
CA GLU A 94 -0.10 5.34 10.14
C GLU A 94 -1.52 5.07 9.60
N PHE A 95 -2.15 6.08 8.99
CA PHE A 95 -3.43 5.92 8.32
C PHE A 95 -3.36 4.87 7.19
N VAL A 96 -2.33 4.93 6.33
CA VAL A 96 -2.13 3.93 5.27
C VAL A 96 -1.93 2.54 5.88
N PHE A 97 -1.08 2.41 6.90
CA PHE A 97 -0.83 1.13 7.56
C PHE A 97 -2.12 0.50 8.10
N SER A 98 -2.91 1.25 8.87
CA SER A 98 -4.15 0.75 9.48
C SER A 98 -5.19 0.24 8.46
N HIS A 99 -5.22 0.81 7.25
CA HIS A 99 -6.15 0.39 6.20
C HIS A 99 -5.56 -0.66 5.26
N LEU A 100 -4.24 -0.68 5.07
CA LEU A 100 -3.56 -1.64 4.21
C LEU A 100 -3.36 -2.98 4.93
N TRP A 101 -3.06 -2.97 6.23
CA TRP A 101 -2.75 -4.18 6.99
C TRP A 101 -3.84 -5.26 6.93
N PRO A 102 -5.14 -4.95 7.08
CA PRO A 102 -6.19 -5.98 6.95
C PRO A 102 -6.21 -6.69 5.59
N LEU A 103 -5.86 -5.97 4.51
CA LEU A 103 -5.76 -6.54 3.16
C LEU A 103 -4.56 -7.48 3.03
N ILE A 104 -3.42 -7.09 3.63
CA ILE A 104 -2.21 -7.91 3.68
C ILE A 104 -2.46 -9.15 4.53
N GLU A 105 -2.96 -8.99 5.75
CA GLU A 105 -3.23 -10.06 6.71
C GLU A 105 -4.14 -11.14 6.11
N LYS A 106 -5.21 -10.75 5.43
CA LYS A 106 -6.10 -11.70 4.71
C LYS A 106 -5.35 -12.55 3.68
N LYS A 107 -4.30 -12.03 3.04
CA LYS A 107 -3.51 -12.73 2.02
C LYS A 107 -2.39 -13.58 2.59
N VAL A 108 -1.86 -13.22 3.77
CA VAL A 108 -0.64 -13.84 4.32
C VAL A 108 -0.85 -14.64 5.61
N SER A 109 -2.02 -14.52 6.26
CA SER A 109 -2.31 -15.18 7.55
C SER A 109 -2.25 -16.71 7.50
N SER A 110 -2.46 -17.32 6.34
CA SER A 110 -2.33 -18.78 6.16
C SER A 110 -0.90 -19.22 5.82
N LEU A 111 0.03 -18.30 5.61
CA LEU A 111 1.41 -18.65 5.29
C LEU A 111 2.09 -19.23 6.53
N PRO A 112 2.77 -20.38 6.42
CA PRO A 112 3.53 -20.93 7.52
C PRO A 112 4.74 -20.03 7.81
N PHE A 113 5.23 -20.10 9.04
CA PHE A 113 6.57 -19.60 9.32
C PHE A 113 7.59 -20.39 8.49
N LEU A 114 8.56 -19.69 7.89
CA LEU A 114 9.62 -20.33 7.11
C LEU A 114 10.50 -21.23 7.99
N LEU A 115 10.65 -20.87 9.26
CA LEU A 115 11.45 -21.56 10.25
C LEU A 115 10.60 -21.80 11.50
N PRO A 116 10.91 -22.83 12.31
CA PRO A 116 10.24 -23.03 13.58
C PRO A 116 10.37 -21.80 14.49
N TYR A 117 9.42 -21.65 15.40
CA TYR A 117 9.55 -20.67 16.46
C TYR A 117 10.78 -20.99 17.32
N TRP A 118 11.47 -19.97 17.82
CA TRP A 118 12.77 -20.15 18.48
C TRP A 118 12.74 -21.10 19.69
N ARG A 119 11.58 -21.24 20.35
CA ARG A 119 11.40 -22.16 21.49
C ARG A 119 11.27 -23.62 21.07
N ASP A 120 10.99 -23.87 19.79
CA ASP A 120 10.80 -25.19 19.23
C ASP A 120 12.09 -25.71 18.56
N ILE A 121 13.18 -24.96 18.66
CA ILE A 121 14.51 -25.36 18.18
C ILE A 121 15.22 -26.19 19.24
N ALA A 122 15.64 -27.41 18.87
CA ALA A 122 16.43 -28.26 19.74
C ALA A 122 17.85 -27.70 19.88
N GLU A 123 18.14 -27.04 21.00
CA GLU A 123 19.43 -26.36 21.24
C GLU A 123 20.65 -27.26 21.01
N ALA A 124 20.55 -28.54 21.39
CA ALA A 124 21.65 -29.49 21.23
C ALA A 124 21.90 -29.90 19.76
N ARG A 125 20.90 -29.76 18.88
CA ARG A 125 20.92 -30.18 17.46
C ARG A 125 19.96 -29.33 16.62
N PRO A 126 20.22 -28.02 16.47
CA PRO A 126 19.29 -27.09 15.84
C PRO A 126 19.03 -27.44 14.37
N GLU A 127 19.96 -28.09 13.69
CA GLU A 127 19.80 -28.58 12.32
C GLU A 127 18.61 -29.53 12.15
N LEU A 128 18.26 -30.31 13.17
CA LEU A 128 17.10 -31.21 13.13
C LEU A 128 15.77 -30.44 13.15
N SER A 129 15.76 -29.24 13.72
CA SER A 129 14.59 -28.35 13.75
C SER A 129 14.49 -27.48 12.48
N LEU A 130 15.57 -27.33 11.72
CA LEU A 130 15.64 -26.40 10.58
C LEU A 130 15.36 -27.07 9.21
N LEU A 131 15.32 -28.40 9.14
CA LEU A 131 15.25 -29.13 7.87
C LEU A 131 13.83 -29.33 7.30
N GLY A 132 12.78 -29.07 8.08
CA GLY A 132 11.38 -29.31 7.67
C GLY A 132 11.06 -30.80 7.43
N ASP A 133 9.80 -31.20 7.59
CA ASP A 133 9.34 -32.47 7.03
C ASP A 133 9.36 -32.29 5.50
N GLY A 134 10.21 -33.05 4.79
CA GLY A 134 10.62 -32.80 3.40
C GLY A 134 9.56 -32.91 2.29
N ASP A 135 8.36 -32.36 2.49
CA ASP A 135 7.31 -32.24 1.49
C ASP A 135 7.30 -30.82 0.88
N HIS A 136 8.15 -30.63 -0.14
CA HIS A 136 8.08 -29.52 -1.10
C HIS A 136 8.04 -30.10 -2.52
#